data_AF-A0A9E5BMB5-F1
#
_entry.id   AF-A0A9E5BMB5-F1
#
_cell.length_a   1.000
_cell.length_b   1.000
_cell.length_c   1.000
_cell.angle_alpha   90.00
_cell.angle_beta   90.00
_cell.angle_gamma   90.00
#
_symmetry.space_group_name_H-M   'P 1'
#
loop_
_entity.id
_entity.type
_entity.pdbx_description
1 polymer ?
#
loop_
_entity_poly.entity_id
_entity_poly.type
_entity_poly.pdbx_seq_one_letter_code
_entity_poly.pdbx_strand_id
1 'polypeptide(L)'
;MKHWQPYVKAGWEIVMEAQGKSQIFLESDVEAFLVHVIARTIDKTNIWDQPIAIRVLTAQQLSGKTRALALQTIGEECLFINGWQIKQQRWPTKTYFVDIGEIAFGLASTSTRPADKLLELAGDNFQLMSSVLKTAQLLHTKW
;
A
#
# COMPACT_ATOMS: atom_id res chain seq x y z
N MET A 1 11.24 3.46 14.88
CA MET A 1 11.78 2.33 14.08
C MET A 1 13.28 2.30 14.26
N LYS A 2 13.84 1.17 14.70
CA LYS A 2 15.26 1.06 15.10
C LYS A 2 16.20 0.83 13.89
N HIS A 3 15.68 0.39 12.75
CA HIS A 3 16.44 0.00 11.54
C HIS A 3 15.84 0.55 10.22
N TRP A 4 15.46 1.83 10.18
CA TRP A 4 14.79 2.44 9.02
C TRP A 4 15.59 2.36 7.71
N GLN A 5 16.88 2.73 7.73
CA GLN A 5 17.72 2.73 6.53
C GLN A 5 17.90 1.32 5.92
N PRO A 6 18.20 0.27 6.71
CA PRO A 6 18.20 -1.11 6.20
C PRO A 6 16.88 -1.53 5.54
N TYR A 7 15.73 -1.13 6.10
CA TYR A 7 14.43 -1.50 5.57
C TYR A 7 14.09 -0.80 4.27
N VAL A 8 14.46 0.47 4.13
CA VAL A 8 14.32 1.19 2.86
C VAL A 8 15.21 0.55 1.79
N LYS A 9 16.45 0.17 2.14
CA LYS A 9 17.34 -0.55 1.22
C LYS A 9 16.75 -1.89 0.77
N ALA A 10 16.26 -2.70 1.72
CA ALA A 10 15.61 -3.96 1.40
C ALA A 10 14.35 -3.75 0.54
N GLY A 11 13.54 -2.73 0.83
CA GLY A 11 12.39 -2.37 0.01
C GLY A 11 12.77 -2.02 -1.43
N TRP A 12 13.86 -1.27 -1.63
CA TRP A 12 14.40 -0.97 -2.95
C TRP A 12 14.81 -2.24 -3.71
N GLU A 13 15.55 -3.13 -3.08
CA GLU A 13 15.98 -4.40 -3.68
C GLU A 13 14.76 -5.24 -4.13
N ILE A 14 13.76 -5.36 -3.26
CA ILE A 14 12.52 -6.09 -3.55
C ILE A 14 11.76 -5.49 -4.73
N VAL A 15 11.56 -4.17 -4.74
CA VAL A 15 10.80 -3.48 -5.80
C VAL A 15 11.55 -3.55 -7.13
N MET A 16 12.86 -3.30 -7.13
CA MET A 16 13.69 -3.39 -8.34
C MET A 16 13.69 -4.78 -8.95
N GLU A 17 13.85 -5.83 -8.13
CA GLU A 17 13.81 -7.21 -8.61
C GLU A 17 12.43 -7.55 -9.19
N ALA A 18 11.36 -7.17 -8.50
CA ALA A 18 10.00 -7.42 -8.92
C ALA A 18 9.63 -6.71 -10.23
N GLN A 19 10.05 -5.45 -10.42
CA GLN A 19 9.86 -4.72 -11.67
C GLN A 19 10.67 -5.37 -12.81
N GLY A 20 11.92 -5.76 -12.54
CA GLY A 20 12.75 -6.48 -13.51
C GLY A 20 12.14 -7.81 -13.96
N LYS A 21 11.44 -8.53 -13.08
CA LYS A 21 10.78 -9.80 -13.42
C LYS A 21 9.42 -9.64 -14.07
N SER A 22 8.62 -8.68 -13.62
CA SER A 22 7.28 -8.40 -14.15
C SER A 22 7.29 -7.58 -15.43
N GLN A 23 8.41 -6.89 -15.73
CA GLN A 23 8.51 -5.88 -16.79
C GLN A 23 7.48 -4.74 -16.63
N ILE A 24 6.97 -4.54 -15.41
CA ILE A 24 6.14 -3.41 -15.03
C ILE A 24 7.07 -2.40 -14.36
N PHE A 25 7.16 -1.20 -14.91
CA PHE A 25 7.99 -0.13 -14.39
C PHE A 25 7.10 0.99 -13.84
N LEU A 26 7.28 1.28 -12.55
CA LEU A 26 6.61 2.37 -11.85
C LEU A 26 7.37 3.66 -12.11
N GLU A 27 6.65 4.78 -12.11
CA GLU A 27 7.28 6.10 -12.09
C GLU A 27 8.05 6.31 -10.79
N SER A 28 9.15 7.07 -10.83
CA SER A 28 10.09 7.24 -9.70
C SER A 28 9.41 7.61 -8.38
N ASP A 29 8.37 8.46 -8.40
CA ASP A 29 7.66 8.88 -7.19
C ASP A 29 6.82 7.74 -6.59
N VAL A 30 6.13 6.98 -7.45
CA VAL A 30 5.30 5.84 -7.07
C VAL A 30 6.16 4.67 -6.59
N GLU A 31 7.29 4.45 -7.25
CA GLU A 31 8.31 3.48 -6.86
C GLU A 31 8.86 3.80 -5.46
N ALA A 32 9.32 5.03 -5.25
CA ALA A 32 9.80 5.47 -3.95
C ALA A 32 8.70 5.34 -2.89
N PHE A 33 7.46 5.72 -3.20
CA PHE A 33 6.34 5.52 -2.29
C PHE A 33 6.17 4.05 -1.90
N LEU A 34 6.15 3.14 -2.87
CA LEU A 34 6.01 1.70 -2.64
C LEU A 34 7.13 1.14 -1.76
N VAL A 35 8.38 1.55 -2.00
CA VAL A 35 9.53 1.16 -1.17
C VAL A 35 9.32 1.57 0.29
N HIS A 36 8.86 2.81 0.53
CA HIS A 36 8.60 3.29 1.87
C HIS A 36 7.43 2.56 2.54
N VAL A 37 6.43 2.16 1.75
CA VAL A 37 5.29 1.34 2.20
C VAL A 37 5.76 -0.03 2.69
N ILE A 38 6.66 -0.70 1.94
CA ILE A 38 7.34 -1.95 2.33
C ILE A 38 8.18 -1.77 3.60
N ALA A 39 9.01 -0.73 3.64
CA ALA A 39 9.86 -0.46 4.80
C ALA A 39 9.03 -0.27 6.09
N ARG A 40 7.87 0.38 5.99
CA ARG A 40 6.94 0.57 7.13
C ARG A 40 6.25 -0.71 7.58
N THR A 41 6.10 -1.71 6.71
CA THR A 41 5.38 -2.95 7.02
C THR A 41 6.25 -4.05 7.57
N ILE A 42 7.57 -4.01 7.33
CA ILE A 42 8.52 -5.01 7.86
C ILE A 42 8.40 -5.15 9.39
N ASP A 43 8.23 -4.04 10.11
CA ASP A 43 8.05 -4.04 11.58
C ASP A 43 6.59 -4.25 12.04
N LYS A 44 5.61 -4.24 11.12
CA LYS A 44 4.18 -4.33 11.48
C LYS A 44 3.76 -5.79 11.62
N THR A 45 3.68 -6.27 12.86
CA THR A 45 3.14 -7.60 13.18
C THR A 45 1.61 -7.66 13.17
N ASN A 46 0.94 -6.51 13.24
CA ASN A 46 -0.52 -6.43 13.38
C ASN A 46 -1.22 -5.93 12.10
N ILE A 47 -1.12 -6.71 11.02
CA ILE A 47 -1.83 -6.44 9.77
C ILE A 47 -3.20 -7.12 9.84
N TRP A 48 -4.25 -6.35 9.54
CA TRP A 48 -5.64 -6.81 9.43
C TRP A 48 -6.26 -7.33 10.75
N ASP A 49 -6.40 -6.43 11.71
CA ASP A 49 -7.03 -6.70 13.02
C ASP A 49 -8.53 -6.32 13.07
N GLN A 50 -9.00 -5.49 12.11
CA GLN A 50 -10.39 -5.06 11.98
C GLN A 50 -10.83 -5.01 10.51
N PRO A 51 -12.14 -5.19 10.22
CA PRO A 51 -12.67 -5.06 8.86
C PRO A 51 -12.35 -3.71 8.24
N ILE A 52 -11.73 -3.71 7.05
CA ILE A 52 -11.25 -2.51 6.36
C ILE A 52 -12.37 -1.47 6.15
N ALA A 53 -13.57 -1.89 5.74
CA ALA A 53 -14.70 -0.98 5.54
C ALA A 53 -15.05 -0.18 6.81
N ILE A 54 -15.03 -0.80 7.99
CA ILE A 54 -15.31 -0.12 9.26
C ILE A 54 -14.23 0.93 9.54
N ARG A 55 -12.97 0.61 9.24
CA ARG A 55 -11.85 1.55 9.41
C ARG A 55 -11.96 2.74 8.47
N VAL A 56 -12.37 2.54 7.22
CA VAL A 56 -12.62 3.64 6.28
C VAL A 56 -13.71 4.57 6.83
N LEU A 57 -14.85 4.01 7.25
CA LEU A 57 -15.94 4.80 7.83
C LEU A 57 -15.51 5.57 9.08
N THR A 58 -14.71 4.94 9.94
CA THR A 58 -14.17 5.58 11.14
C THR A 58 -13.18 6.70 10.78
N ALA A 59 -12.32 6.47 9.80
CA ALA A 59 -11.36 7.47 9.32
C ALA A 59 -12.05 8.67 8.68
N GLN A 60 -13.20 8.49 8.02
CA GLN A 60 -13.99 9.59 7.46
C GLN A 60 -14.55 10.55 8.51
N GLN A 61 -14.70 10.12 9.77
CA GLN A 61 -15.11 10.98 10.88
C GLN A 61 -13.99 11.90 11.37
N LEU A 62 -12.74 11.64 10.96
CA LEU A 62 -11.59 12.47 11.29
C LEU A 62 -11.48 13.66 10.34
N SER A 63 -10.57 14.59 10.64
CA SER A 63 -10.32 15.76 9.79
C SER A 63 -8.83 16.04 9.60
N GLY A 64 -8.52 16.76 8.52
CA GLY A 64 -7.17 17.22 8.20
C GLY A 64 -6.13 16.11 8.09
N LYS A 65 -4.96 16.34 8.68
CA LYS A 65 -3.81 15.41 8.63
C LYS A 65 -4.11 14.06 9.26
N THR A 66 -4.90 14.02 10.33
CA THR A 66 -5.23 12.77 11.02
C THR A 66 -6.10 11.87 10.14
N ARG A 67 -7.05 12.47 9.41
CA ARG A 67 -7.84 11.76 8.39
C ARG A 67 -6.95 11.25 7.26
N ALA A 68 -6.06 12.10 6.74
CA ALA A 68 -5.13 11.72 5.67
C ALA A 68 -4.27 10.51 6.06
N LEU A 69 -3.65 10.55 7.24
CA LEU A 69 -2.79 9.47 7.73
C LEU A 69 -3.57 8.16 7.98
N ALA A 70 -4.77 8.26 8.54
CA ALA A 70 -5.62 7.09 8.78
C ALA A 70 -6.02 6.40 7.46
N LEU A 71 -6.45 7.19 6.47
CA LEU A 71 -6.83 6.70 5.15
C LEU A 71 -5.63 6.16 4.36
N GLN A 72 -4.48 6.84 4.40
CA GLN A 72 -3.24 6.34 3.81
C GLN A 72 -2.86 4.97 4.40
N THR A 73 -2.93 4.83 5.72
CA THR A 73 -2.60 3.55 6.39
C THR A 73 -3.54 2.42 5.93
N ILE A 74 -4.83 2.74 5.71
CA ILE A 74 -5.79 1.78 5.18
C ILE A 74 -5.45 1.39 3.73
N GLY A 75 -5.11 2.36 2.88
CA GLY A 75 -4.69 2.11 1.49
C GLY A 75 -3.44 1.24 1.41
N GLU A 76 -2.44 1.52 2.25
CA GLU A 76 -1.23 0.70 2.37
C GLU A 76 -1.55 -0.75 2.78
N GLU A 77 -2.43 -0.95 3.76
CA GLU A 77 -2.83 -2.30 4.16
C GLU A 77 -3.61 -3.04 3.06
N CYS A 78 -4.52 -2.36 2.36
CA CYS A 78 -5.18 -2.92 1.19
C CYS A 78 -4.17 -3.39 0.14
N LEU A 79 -3.13 -2.57 -0.10
CA LEU A 79 -2.07 -2.87 -1.06
C LEU A 79 -1.30 -4.14 -0.67
N PHE A 80 -0.97 -4.31 0.61
CA PHE A 80 -0.32 -5.53 1.10
C PHE A 80 -1.22 -6.77 1.07
N ILE A 81 -2.49 -6.63 1.46
CA ILE A 81 -3.43 -7.75 1.44
C ILE A 81 -3.63 -8.23 -0.01
N ASN A 82 -3.78 -7.30 -0.95
CA ASN A 82 -3.98 -7.63 -2.35
C ASN A 82 -2.69 -8.13 -3.04
N GLY A 83 -1.60 -7.36 -2.94
CA GLY A 83 -0.34 -7.64 -3.62
C GLY A 83 0.43 -8.80 -2.99
N TRP A 84 0.69 -8.72 -1.68
CA TRP A 84 1.45 -9.74 -0.96
C TRP A 84 0.61 -10.95 -0.51
N GLN A 85 -0.70 -10.95 -0.79
CA GLN A 85 -1.63 -12.04 -0.50
C GLN A 85 -1.70 -12.44 0.99
N ILE A 86 -1.54 -11.47 1.89
CA ILE A 86 -1.60 -11.72 3.33
C ILE A 86 -3.06 -11.99 3.75
N LYS A 87 -3.29 -13.07 4.52
CA LYS A 87 -4.57 -13.40 5.18
C LYS A 87 -5.79 -13.29 4.24
N GLN A 88 -5.77 -13.98 3.11
CA GLN A 88 -6.91 -14.04 2.18
C GLN A 88 -8.11 -14.80 2.79
N GLN A 89 -8.94 -14.12 3.59
CA GLN A 89 -10.28 -14.62 3.91
C GLN A 89 -11.24 -14.44 2.72
N ARG A 90 -12.39 -15.15 2.79
CA ARG A 90 -13.39 -15.22 1.72
C ARG A 90 -14.21 -13.93 1.69
N TRP A 91 -13.84 -13.00 0.82
CA TRP A 91 -14.49 -11.70 0.66
C TRP A 91 -15.56 -11.68 -0.44
N PRO A 92 -16.47 -10.68 -0.45
CA PRO A 92 -17.58 -10.61 -1.40
C PRO A 92 -17.12 -10.59 -2.87
N THR A 93 -15.98 -9.95 -3.15
CA THR A 93 -15.42 -9.84 -4.52
C THR A 93 -13.89 -9.96 -4.51
N LYS A 94 -13.33 -10.30 -5.68
CA LYS A 94 -11.87 -10.35 -5.89
C LYS A 94 -11.21 -8.97 -5.92
N THR A 95 -11.99 -7.92 -6.20
CA THR A 95 -11.53 -6.54 -6.38
C THR A 95 -11.62 -5.71 -5.10
N TYR A 96 -12.27 -6.22 -4.05
CA TYR A 96 -12.58 -5.48 -2.82
C TYR A 96 -11.42 -4.62 -2.26
N PHE A 97 -10.22 -5.20 -2.14
CA PHE A 97 -9.06 -4.46 -1.62
C PHE A 97 -8.43 -3.50 -2.63
N VAL A 98 -8.58 -3.76 -3.92
CA VAL A 98 -8.17 -2.82 -4.97
C VAL A 98 -9.06 -1.60 -4.92
N ASP A 99 -10.38 -1.81 -5.01
CA ASP A 99 -11.37 -0.74 -5.05
C ASP A 99 -11.28 0.13 -3.79
N ILE A 100 -11.19 -0.49 -2.60
CA ILE A 100 -11.06 0.28 -1.35
C ILE A 100 -9.70 0.93 -1.22
N GLY A 101 -8.62 0.31 -1.69
CA GLY A 101 -7.28 0.87 -1.63
C GLY A 101 -7.16 2.16 -2.48
N GLU A 102 -7.66 2.11 -3.71
CA GLU A 102 -7.76 3.26 -4.62
C GLU A 102 -8.58 4.40 -3.97
N ILE A 103 -9.77 4.07 -3.45
CA ILE A 103 -10.63 5.04 -2.75
C ILE A 103 -9.93 5.63 -1.53
N ALA A 104 -9.24 4.81 -0.73
CA ALA A 104 -8.58 5.26 0.49
C ALA A 104 -7.47 6.28 0.16
N PHE A 105 -6.66 6.03 -0.86
CA PHE A 105 -5.63 6.98 -1.29
C PHE A 105 -6.23 8.26 -1.90
N GLY A 106 -7.26 8.16 -2.73
CA GLY A 106 -7.94 9.34 -3.28
C GLY A 106 -8.65 10.20 -2.20
N LEU A 107 -9.21 9.58 -1.17
CA LEU A 107 -9.74 10.31 -0.03
C LEU A 107 -8.63 10.90 0.85
N ALA A 108 -7.49 10.22 0.98
CA ALA A 108 -6.35 10.71 1.74
C ALA A 108 -5.72 11.93 1.08
N SER A 109 -5.56 11.93 -0.26
CA SER A 109 -4.97 13.04 -1.02
C SER A 109 -5.74 14.35 -0.84
N THR A 110 -7.06 14.27 -0.76
CA THR A 110 -7.97 15.42 -0.61
C THR A 110 -8.22 15.83 0.84
N SER A 111 -7.68 15.10 1.81
CA SER A 111 -7.90 15.36 3.25
C SER A 111 -7.11 16.56 3.79
N THR A 112 -6.09 17.02 3.05
CA THR A 112 -5.29 18.21 3.39
C THR A 112 -5.41 19.28 2.30
N ARG A 113 -5.05 20.52 2.65
CA ARG A 113 -4.91 21.63 1.70
C ARG A 113 -3.47 22.17 1.78
N PRO A 114 -2.70 22.19 0.68
CA PRO A 114 -3.04 21.66 -0.65
C PRO A 114 -3.21 20.13 -0.65
N ALA A 115 -3.81 19.61 -1.72
CA ALA A 115 -3.99 18.17 -1.90
C ALA A 115 -2.62 17.48 -2.02
N ASP A 116 -2.52 16.26 -1.47
CA ASP A 116 -1.32 15.46 -1.54
C ASP A 116 -1.25 14.69 -2.87
N LYS A 117 -0.45 15.22 -3.80
CA LYS A 117 -0.29 14.67 -5.14
C LYS A 117 0.35 13.28 -5.14
N LEU A 118 1.19 12.96 -4.16
CA LEU A 118 1.81 11.63 -4.09
C LEU A 118 0.76 10.56 -3.75
N LEU A 119 -0.18 10.87 -2.87
CA LEU A 119 -1.28 9.97 -2.54
C LEU A 119 -2.28 9.84 -3.70
N GLU A 120 -2.50 10.90 -4.46
CA GLU A 120 -3.28 10.84 -5.70
C GLU A 120 -2.64 9.87 -6.72
N LEU A 121 -1.34 10.06 -7.00
CA LEU A 121 -0.58 9.15 -7.88
C LEU A 121 -0.58 7.70 -7.37
N ALA A 122 -0.49 7.49 -6.06
CA ALA A 122 -0.56 6.17 -5.45
C ALA A 122 -1.95 5.52 -5.64
N GLY A 123 -3.02 6.32 -5.61
CA GLY A 123 -4.37 5.87 -5.94
C GLY A 123 -4.45 5.41 -7.40
N ASP A 124 -4.02 6.27 -8.33
CA ASP A 124 -4.09 5.99 -9.78
C ASP A 124 -3.23 4.78 -10.20
N ASN A 125 -2.12 4.55 -9.50
CA ASN A 125 -1.17 3.47 -9.81
C ASN A 125 -1.34 2.24 -8.89
N PHE A 126 -2.44 2.14 -8.15
CA PHE A 126 -2.63 1.08 -7.15
C PHE A 126 -2.47 -0.33 -7.73
N GLN A 127 -3.08 -0.59 -8.89
CA GLN A 127 -3.04 -1.90 -9.53
C GLN A 127 -1.63 -2.28 -10.00
N LEU A 128 -0.86 -1.29 -10.48
CA LEU A 128 0.53 -1.50 -10.89
C LEU A 128 1.39 -1.82 -9.67
N MET A 129 1.29 -1.04 -8.60
CA MET A 129 1.99 -1.30 -7.34
C MET A 129 1.63 -2.68 -6.76
N SER A 130 0.34 -3.06 -6.80
CA SER A 130 -0.11 -4.37 -6.32
C SER A 130 0.47 -5.51 -7.15
N SER A 131 0.54 -5.34 -8.47
CA SER A 131 1.12 -6.33 -9.40
C SER A 131 2.63 -6.51 -9.18
N VAL A 132 3.35 -5.42 -8.91
CA VAL A 132 4.78 -5.46 -8.53
C VAL A 132 4.95 -6.21 -7.20
N LEU A 133 4.17 -5.88 -6.17
CA LEU A 133 4.23 -6.59 -4.88
C LEU A 133 3.89 -8.08 -4.99
N LYS A 134 2.92 -8.43 -5.84
CA LYS A 134 2.57 -9.83 -6.10
C LYS A 134 3.73 -10.58 -6.74
N THR A 135 4.46 -9.93 -7.65
CA THR A 135 5.66 -10.51 -8.25
C THR A 135 6.77 -10.68 -7.21
N ALA A 136 6.99 -9.68 -6.36
CA ALA A 136 7.93 -9.76 -5.24
C ALA A 136 7.62 -10.96 -4.31
N GLN A 137 6.35 -11.13 -3.92
CA GLN A 137 5.94 -12.25 -3.07
C GLN A 137 6.20 -13.61 -3.72
N LEU A 138 5.94 -13.74 -5.03
CA LEU A 138 6.18 -14.97 -5.78
C LEU A 138 7.68 -15.32 -5.89
N LEU A 139 8.56 -14.33 -5.88
CA LEU A 139 10.01 -14.55 -5.89
C LEU A 139 10.52 -15.07 -4.55
N HIS A 140 10.00 -14.53 -3.44
CA HIS A 140 10.40 -14.94 -2.10
C HIS A 140 9.75 -16.25 -1.61
N THR A 141 8.65 -16.70 -2.23
CA THR A 141 8.00 -17.98 -1.87
C THR A 141 8.62 -19.19 -2.59
N LYS A 142 9.57 -18.98 -3.52
CA LYS A 142 10.17 -20.03 -4.36
C LYS A 142 11.43 -20.69 -3.77
N TRP A 143 11.74 -20.44 -2.50
CA TRP A 143 12.85 -21.06 -1.76
C TRP A 143 12.32 -21.68 -0.46
#